data_AF-A0A7S2ICY1-F1
#
_entry.id   AF-A0A7S2ICY1-F1
#
_cell.length_a   1.000
_cell.length_b   1.000
_cell.length_c   1.000
_cell.angle_alpha   90.00
_cell.angle_beta   90.00
_cell.angle_gamma   90.00
#
_symmetry.space_group_name_H-M   'P 1'
#
loop_
_entity.id
_entity.type
_entity.pdbx_description
1 polymer ?
#
loop_
_entity_poly.entity_id
_entity_poly.type
_entity_poly.pdbx_seq_one_letter_code
_entity_poly.pdbx_strand_id
1 'polypeptide(L)'
;LARMPAQNIMLVGSTKKALLGMATSSYHTQGIIMVSDLILSTPMEFRNRAVKLVAGKCGLAARVDSFHESPLGQVGTQLREKILQSLAKAQEPPPAKQKKTL
;
A
#
# COMPACT_ATOMS: atom_id res chain seq x y z
N LEU A 1 -11.37 4.79 11.62
CA LEU A 1 -10.59 3.97 10.65
C LEU A 1 -10.49 2.49 11.03
N ALA A 2 -10.35 2.14 12.32
CA ALA A 2 -10.13 0.78 12.82
C ALA A 2 -11.11 -0.31 12.33
N ARG A 3 -12.39 0.05 12.11
CA ARG A 3 -13.44 -0.86 11.61
C ARG A 3 -13.49 -0.97 10.08
N MET A 4 -12.75 -0.12 9.36
CA MET A 4 -12.75 -0.09 7.89
C MET A 4 -11.85 -1.21 7.34
N PRO A 5 -12.29 -1.98 6.33
CA PRO A 5 -11.43 -2.95 5.67
C PRO A 5 -10.34 -2.24 4.85
N ALA A 6 -9.17 -2.86 4.74
CA ALA A 6 -8.01 -2.29 4.04
C ALA A 6 -8.31 -1.88 2.60
N GLN A 7 -9.19 -2.61 1.91
CA GLN A 7 -9.59 -2.29 0.55
C GLN A 7 -10.34 -0.96 0.44
N ASN A 8 -11.19 -0.65 1.43
CA ASN A 8 -11.92 0.61 1.45
C ASN A 8 -11.00 1.77 1.85
N ILE A 9 -10.00 1.51 2.70
CA ILE A 9 -8.98 2.49 3.09
C ILE A 9 -8.22 3.01 1.84
N MET A 10 -7.96 2.15 0.86
CA MET A 10 -7.34 2.56 -0.42
C MET A 10 -8.17 3.59 -1.20
N LEU A 11 -9.49 3.53 -1.09
CA LEU A 11 -10.42 4.38 -1.85
C LEU A 11 -10.77 5.70 -1.11
N VAL A 12 -10.29 5.88 0.12
CA VAL A 12 -10.60 7.08 0.91
C VAL A 12 -10.07 8.32 0.17
N GLY A 13 -10.97 9.28 -0.05
CA GLY A 13 -10.70 10.53 -0.77
C GLY A 13 -10.52 10.37 -2.27
N SER A 14 -10.92 9.22 -2.85
CA SER A 14 -10.94 9.07 -4.30
C SER A 14 -11.96 10.00 -4.95
N THR A 15 -11.53 10.78 -5.93
CA THR A 15 -12.43 11.58 -6.75
C THR A 15 -13.04 10.71 -7.84
N LYS A 16 -14.38 10.72 -7.94
CA LYS A 16 -15.06 10.10 -9.08
C LYS A 16 -14.83 10.99 -10.30
N LYS A 17 -13.82 10.68 -11.10
CA LYS A 17 -13.68 11.31 -12.41
C LYS A 17 -14.79 10.76 -13.31
N ALA A 18 -15.71 11.62 -13.72
CA ALA A 18 -16.71 11.30 -14.73
C ALA A 18 -15.97 10.92 -16.01
N LEU A 19 -16.03 9.63 -16.37
CA LEU A 19 -15.28 9.06 -17.47
C LEU A 19 -16.02 9.35 -18.78
N LEU A 20 -16.01 10.62 -19.19
CA LEU A 20 -16.48 11.04 -20.52
C LEU A 20 -15.51 10.50 -21.57
N GLY A 21 -15.82 9.32 -22.12
CA GLY A 21 -15.24 8.79 -23.35
C GLY A 21 -13.77 8.35 -23.28
N MET A 22 -13.53 7.06 -23.50
CA MET A 22 -12.25 6.48 -23.96
C MET A 22 -11.01 6.58 -23.05
N ALA A 23 -11.12 6.90 -21.75
CA ALA A 23 -9.96 6.85 -20.86
C ALA A 23 -9.71 5.43 -20.30
N THR A 24 -8.72 4.72 -20.82
CA THR A 24 -8.16 3.51 -20.20
C THR A 24 -7.25 3.89 -19.02
N SER A 25 -7.83 4.41 -17.94
CA SER A 25 -7.06 4.68 -16.73
C SER A 25 -6.70 3.35 -16.05
N SER A 26 -5.47 2.88 -16.28
CA SER A 26 -4.88 1.73 -15.60
C SER A 26 -4.74 1.91 -14.09
N TYR A 27 -4.91 3.13 -13.57
CA TYR A 27 -4.89 3.45 -12.14
C TYR A 27 -6.31 3.48 -11.57
N HIS A 28 -6.75 2.34 -11.02
CA HIS A 28 -8.08 2.15 -10.47
C HIS A 28 -8.26 2.75 -9.05
N THR A 29 -7.24 3.38 -8.47
CA THR A 29 -7.31 3.84 -7.07
C THR A 29 -6.53 5.12 -6.84
N GLN A 30 -7.21 6.27 -6.99
CA GLN A 30 -6.67 7.61 -6.75
C GLN A 30 -7.12 8.12 -5.36
N GLY A 31 -6.83 7.36 -4.28
CA GLY A 31 -7.13 7.78 -2.91
C GLY A 31 -6.05 8.68 -2.31
N ILE A 32 -6.30 9.28 -1.15
CA ILE A 32 -5.35 10.13 -0.41
C ILE A 32 -4.03 9.40 -0.12
N ILE A 33 -4.07 8.08 0.00
CA ILE A 33 -2.91 7.22 0.23
C ILE A 33 -1.86 7.36 -0.88
N MET A 34 -2.26 7.67 -2.13
CA MET A 34 -1.32 7.85 -3.25
C MET A 34 -0.36 9.04 -3.05
N VAL A 35 -0.73 9.99 -2.20
CA VAL A 35 0.09 11.17 -1.89
C VAL A 35 1.11 10.88 -0.78
N SER A 36 1.07 9.69 -0.16
CA SER A 36 2.04 9.31 0.87
C SER A 36 3.46 9.23 0.30
N ASP A 37 4.43 9.76 1.06
CA ASP A 37 5.85 9.73 0.72
C ASP A 37 6.36 8.32 0.36
N LEU A 38 5.85 7.29 1.05
CA LEU A 38 6.23 5.89 0.80
C LEU A 38 5.87 5.42 -0.61
N ILE A 39 4.78 5.94 -1.18
CA ILE A 39 4.30 5.56 -2.52
C ILE A 39 4.94 6.46 -3.57
N LEU A 40 5.12 7.75 -3.27
CA LEU A 40 5.83 8.68 -4.15
C LEU A 40 7.29 8.27 -4.36
N SER A 41 7.97 7.79 -3.32
CA SER A 41 9.33 7.28 -3.39
C SER A 41 9.45 5.93 -4.11
N THR A 42 8.35 5.23 -4.34
CA THR A 42 8.35 3.91 -4.98
C THR A 42 8.21 4.06 -6.52
N PRO A 43 9.01 3.32 -7.32
CA PRO A 43 8.87 3.30 -8.78
C PRO A 43 7.46 2.89 -9.22
N MET A 44 7.00 3.45 -10.35
CA MET A 44 5.62 3.30 -10.85
C MET A 44 5.16 1.83 -10.95
N GLU A 45 6.07 0.93 -11.33
CA GLU A 45 5.83 -0.51 -11.45
C GLU A 45 5.39 -1.17 -10.14
N PHE A 46 5.92 -0.69 -9.00
CA PHE A 46 5.65 -1.25 -7.68
C PHE A 46 4.62 -0.45 -6.87
N ARG A 47 4.14 0.70 -7.38
CA ARG A 47 3.19 1.57 -6.65
C ARG A 47 1.90 0.86 -6.27
N ASN A 48 1.33 0.05 -7.16
CA ASN A 48 0.10 -0.71 -6.85
C ASN A 48 0.30 -1.68 -5.68
N ARG A 49 1.50 -2.26 -5.56
CA ARG A 49 1.85 -3.13 -4.44
C ARG A 49 2.08 -2.30 -3.16
N ALA A 50 2.75 -1.15 -3.28
CA ALA A 50 2.95 -0.22 -2.17
C ALA A 50 1.62 0.26 -1.58
N VAL A 51 0.65 0.66 -2.41
CA VAL A 51 -0.68 1.10 -1.97
C VAL A 51 -1.39 0.02 -1.15
N LYS A 52 -1.39 -1.22 -1.64
CA LYS A 52 -2.02 -2.36 -0.94
C LYS A 52 -1.34 -2.63 0.40
N LEU A 53 0.00 -2.58 0.45
CA LEU A 53 0.76 -2.77 1.68
C LEU A 53 0.48 -1.65 2.69
N VAL A 54 0.56 -0.40 2.26
CA VAL A 54 0.31 0.78 3.10
C VAL A 54 -1.10 0.76 3.66
N ALA A 55 -2.12 0.54 2.83
CA ALA A 55 -3.52 0.50 3.30
C ALA A 55 -3.77 -0.65 4.30
N GLY A 56 -3.17 -1.83 4.07
CA GLY A 56 -3.24 -2.95 5.00
C GLY A 56 -2.58 -2.64 6.35
N LYS A 57 -1.37 -2.09 6.34
CA LYS A 57 -0.66 -1.74 7.58
C LYS A 57 -1.27 -0.54 8.30
N CYS A 58 -1.80 0.44 7.57
CA CYS A 58 -2.52 1.58 8.12
C CYS A 58 -3.80 1.12 8.86
N GLY A 59 -4.55 0.17 8.30
CA GLY A 59 -5.70 -0.42 8.99
C GLY A 59 -5.33 -1.13 10.31
N LEU A 60 -4.17 -1.80 10.35
CA LEU A 60 -3.66 -2.41 11.59
C LEU A 60 -3.22 -1.35 12.61
N ALA A 61 -2.45 -0.36 12.18
CA ALA A 61 -2.01 0.75 13.04
C ALA A 61 -3.22 1.45 13.67
N ALA A 62 -4.24 1.78 12.86
CA ALA A 62 -5.46 2.42 13.36
C ALA A 62 -6.25 1.57 14.37
N ARG A 63 -6.12 0.23 14.34
CA ARG A 63 -6.72 -0.63 15.37
C ARG A 63 -5.93 -0.56 16.66
N VAL A 64 -4.61 -0.67 16.59
CA VAL A 64 -3.72 -0.55 17.76
C VAL A 64 -3.88 0.81 18.44
N ASP A 65 -3.96 1.88 17.65
CA ASP A 65 -4.19 3.23 18.15
C ASP A 65 -5.57 3.35 18.83
N SER A 66 -6.59 2.64 18.33
CA SER A 66 -7.92 2.62 18.96
C SER A 66 -7.93 1.99 20.35
N PHE A 67 -7.02 1.04 20.62
CA PHE A 67 -6.86 0.40 21.93
C PHE A 67 -5.83 1.12 22.81
N HIS A 68 -5.15 2.16 22.31
CA HIS A 68 -4.11 2.93 23.02
C HIS A 68 -2.96 2.06 23.58
N GLU A 69 -2.68 0.91 22.97
CA GLU A 69 -1.69 -0.06 23.46
C GLU A 69 -0.22 0.37 23.18
N SER A 70 0.00 1.39 22.36
CA SER A 70 1.33 1.85 21.95
C SER A 70 1.44 3.38 21.99
N PRO A 71 1.50 4.01 23.17
CA PRO A 71 1.57 5.47 23.31
C PRO A 71 2.83 6.09 22.71
N LEU A 72 3.92 5.32 22.58
CA LEU A 72 5.18 5.76 21.98
C LEU A 72 5.28 5.48 20.47
N GLY A 73 4.22 4.94 19.84
CA GLY A 73 4.19 4.69 18.40
C GLY A 73 5.13 3.59 17.88
N GLN A 74 5.73 2.78 18.76
CA GLN A 74 6.68 1.71 18.41
C GLN A 74 6.09 0.74 17.37
N VAL A 75 4.81 0.40 17.52
CA VAL A 75 4.11 -0.49 16.59
C VAL A 75 4.03 0.14 15.19
N GLY A 76 3.75 1.43 15.09
CA GLY A 76 3.73 2.17 13.82
C GLY A 76 5.08 2.13 13.11
N THR A 77 6.17 2.32 13.85
CA THR A 77 7.54 2.25 13.33
C THR A 77 7.86 0.85 12.77
N GLN A 78 7.55 -0.21 13.53
CA GLN A 78 7.75 -1.59 13.05
C GLN A 78 6.91 -1.91 11.81
N LEU A 79 5.68 -1.40 11.73
CA LEU A 79 4.82 -1.59 10.57
C LEU A 79 5.40 -0.87 9.34
N ARG A 80 5.95 0.33 9.51
CA ARG A 80 6.64 1.08 8.44
C ARG A 80 7.86 0.33 7.91
N GLU A 81 8.70 -0.19 8.81
CA GLU A 81 9.87 -0.99 8.42
C GLU A 81 9.48 -2.23 7.62
N LYS A 82 8.41 -2.93 8.04
CA LYS A 82 7.87 -4.09 7.31
C LYS A 82 7.39 -3.72 5.90
N ILE A 83 6.86 -2.51 5.69
CA ILE A 83 6.49 -2.02 4.35
C ILE A 83 7.75 -1.86 3.50
N LEU A 84 8.77 -1.18 4.03
CA LEU A 84 10.03 -0.94 3.33
C LEU A 84 10.73 -2.24 2.95
N GLN A 85 10.82 -3.20 3.87
CA GLN A 85 11.40 -4.52 3.61
C GLN A 85 10.64 -5.29 2.50
N SER A 86 9.31 -5.26 2.54
CA SER A 86 8.47 -5.92 1.53
C SER A 86 8.59 -5.27 0.15
N LEU A 87 8.78 -3.95 0.11
CA LEU A 87 9.03 -3.20 -1.13
C LEU A 87 10.43 -3.45 -1.68
N ALA A 88 11.47 -3.47 -0.83
CA ALA A 88 12.82 -3.82 -1.23
C ALA A 88 12.86 -5.23 -1.85
N LYS A 89 12.25 -6.21 -1.19
CA LYS A 89 12.11 -7.58 -1.72
C LYS A 89 11.32 -7.65 -3.03
N ALA A 90 10.38 -6.73 -3.24
CA ALA A 90 9.63 -6.68 -4.49
C ALA A 90 10.45 -6.09 -5.66
N GLN A 91 11.41 -5.23 -5.35
CA GLN A 91 12.33 -4.63 -6.32
C GLN A 91 13.50 -5.55 -6.69
N GLU A 92 13.79 -6.56 -5.86
CA GLU A 92 14.80 -7.57 -6.20
C GLU A 92 14.41 -8.30 -7.50
N PRO A 93 15.34 -8.42 -8.48
CA PRO A 93 15.06 -9.08 -9.74
C PRO A 93 14.63 -10.53 -9.48
N PRO A 94 13.60 -11.03 -10.20
CA PRO A 94 13.10 -12.38 -9.97
C PRO A 94 14.23 -13.39 -10.16
N PRO A 95 14.41 -14.36 -9.24
CA PRO A 95 15.46 -15.35 -9.34
C PRO A 95 15.35 -16.11 -10.66
N ALA A 96 16.50 -16.37 -11.30
CA ALA A 96 16.56 -17.02 -12.60
C ALA A 96 15.76 -18.33 -12.58
N LYS A 97 14.90 -18.53 -13.60
CA LYS A 97 14.08 -19.73 -13.73
C LYS A 97 14.99 -20.96 -13.73
N GLN A 98 14.92 -21.77 -12.67
CA GLN A 98 15.60 -23.06 -12.66
C GLN A 98 14.98 -23.93 -13.76
N LYS A 99 15.84 -24.42 -14.68
CA LYS A 99 15.43 -25.36 -15.73
C LYS A 99 14.91 -26.60 -15.03
N LYS A 100 13.62 -26.90 -15.19
CA LYS A 100 13.07 -28.20 -14.80
C LYS A 100 13.85 -29.26 -15.57
N THR A 101 14.44 -30.22 -14.87
CA THR A 101 15.04 -31.41 -15.49
C THR A 101 13.94 -32.21 -16.17
N LEU A 102 14.25 -32.71 -17.37
CA LEU A 102 13.38 -33.52 -18.23
C LEU A 102 12.94 -34.81 -17.54
#